data_AF-A0A0E0LIQ6-F1
#
_entry.id   AF-A0A0E0LIQ6-F1
#
_cell.length_a   1.000
_cell.length_b   1.000
_cell.length_c   1.000
_cell.angle_alpha   90.00
_cell.angle_beta   90.00
_cell.angle_gamma   90.00
#
_symmetry.space_group_name_H-M   'P 1'
#
loop_
_entity.id
_entity.type
_entity.pdbx_description
1 polymer ?
#
loop_
_entity_poly.entity_id
_entity_poly.type
_entity_poly.pdbx_seq_one_letter_code
_entity_poly.pdbx_strand_id
1 'polypeptide(L)'
;MSSPPSPTTRRAPRGCPAETGRHYDGELDSWVSLHFEHDDLRLLTDGRLCACGVVSVERGFTPPEVKVSKDKVFVQVPGWEHVDAELVYMGGRSEYCLVEWLRREGTTRSAWTTETTACSG
;
A
#
# COMPACT_ATOMS: atom_id res chain seq x y z
N MET A 1 -1.54 -3.35 33.43
CA MET A 1 -1.00 -2.97 32.11
C MET A 1 -1.72 -3.85 31.11
N SER A 2 -2.68 -3.32 30.37
CA SER A 2 -3.49 -4.12 29.44
C SER A 2 -2.70 -4.32 28.14
N SER A 3 -2.60 -5.56 27.68
CA SER A 3 -1.99 -5.89 26.39
C SER A 3 -2.67 -5.10 25.26
N PRO A 4 -1.92 -4.63 24.25
CA PRO A 4 -2.54 -4.02 23.08
C PRO A 4 -3.44 -5.06 22.38
N PRO A 5 -4.62 -4.66 21.88
CA PRO A 5 -5.51 -5.57 21.18
C PRO A 5 -4.84 -6.13 19.92
N SER A 6 -5.10 -7.40 19.63
CA SER A 6 -4.61 -8.11 18.45
C SER A 6 -4.89 -7.33 17.16
N PRO A 7 -4.01 -7.38 16.14
CA PRO A 7 -4.10 -6.58 14.91
C PRO A 7 -5.42 -6.78 14.13
N THR A 8 -6.15 -7.86 14.38
CA THR A 8 -7.44 -8.19 13.76
C THR A 8 -8.63 -7.36 14.27
N THR A 9 -8.49 -6.54 15.32
CA THR A 9 -9.62 -5.81 15.93
C THR A 9 -9.73 -4.34 15.51
N ARG A 10 -8.73 -3.81 14.78
CA ARG A 10 -8.79 -2.44 14.26
C ARG A 10 -9.43 -2.50 12.86
N ARG A 11 -10.62 -1.91 12.69
CA ARG A 11 -11.19 -1.70 11.36
C ARG A 11 -10.56 -0.46 10.75
N ALA A 12 -10.14 -0.54 9.50
CA ALA A 12 -9.78 0.67 8.79
C ALA A 12 -11.02 1.55 8.63
N PRO A 13 -10.89 2.86 8.88
CA PRO A 13 -11.97 3.79 8.68
C PRO A 13 -12.47 3.82 7.22
N ARG A 14 -13.73 4.22 7.03
CA ARG A 14 -14.28 4.52 5.69
C ARG A 14 -13.44 5.65 5.07
N GLY A 15 -12.89 5.41 3.89
CA GLY A 15 -12.01 6.36 3.18
C GLY A 15 -10.55 5.91 3.05
N CYS A 16 -10.09 4.93 3.83
CA CYS A 16 -8.82 4.25 3.53
C CYS A 16 -9.02 3.28 2.34
N PRO A 17 -7.97 2.99 1.54
CA PRO A 17 -8.06 2.03 0.44
C PRO A 17 -8.52 0.64 0.87
N ALA A 18 -8.97 -0.16 -0.10
CA ALA A 18 -9.58 -1.46 0.08
C ALA A 18 -8.80 -2.40 1.02
N GLU A 19 -9.49 -3.40 1.59
CA GLU A 19 -8.94 -4.36 2.58
C GLU A 19 -7.72 -5.15 2.09
N THR A 20 -7.59 -5.31 0.78
CA THR A 20 -6.54 -6.10 0.14
C THR A 20 -5.27 -5.27 -0.01
N GLY A 21 -4.15 -5.77 0.52
CA GLY A 21 -2.82 -5.16 0.33
C GLY A 21 -2.49 -4.00 1.27
N ARG A 22 -3.21 -3.87 2.39
CA ARG A 22 -2.90 -2.89 3.45
C ARG A 22 -2.35 -3.56 4.71
N HIS A 23 -1.40 -2.91 5.35
CA HIS A 23 -0.77 -3.35 6.60
C HIS A 23 -1.02 -2.33 7.71
N TYR A 24 -1.28 -2.78 8.94
CA TYR A 24 -1.30 -1.89 10.09
C TYR A 24 0.11 -1.73 10.64
N ASP A 25 0.63 -0.52 10.56
CA ASP A 25 1.90 -0.16 11.15
C ASP A 25 1.71 0.34 12.58
N GLY A 26 2.24 -0.39 13.55
CA GLY A 26 2.13 -0.04 14.95
C GLY A 26 3.00 1.14 15.36
N GLU A 27 4.12 1.41 14.67
CA GLU A 27 4.99 2.54 14.98
C GLU A 27 4.41 3.84 14.41
N LEU A 28 3.78 3.78 13.24
CA LEU A 28 3.09 4.92 12.63
C LEU A 28 1.65 5.11 13.15
N ASP A 29 1.12 4.13 13.91
CA ASP A 29 -0.29 3.99 14.28
C ASP A 29 -1.25 4.26 13.10
N SER A 30 -0.92 3.67 11.95
CA SER A 30 -1.62 3.94 10.70
C SER A 30 -1.74 2.69 9.82
N TRP A 31 -2.74 2.69 8.96
CA TRP A 31 -2.85 1.73 7.85
C TRP A 31 -2.01 2.22 6.68
N VAL A 32 -1.04 1.43 6.26
CA VAL A 32 -0.17 1.70 5.12
C VAL A 32 -0.56 0.78 3.96
N SER A 33 -0.69 1.33 2.75
CA SER A 33 -0.99 0.57 1.53
C SER A 33 -0.48 1.25 0.27
N LEU A 34 -0.61 0.57 -0.86
CA LEU A 34 -0.51 1.20 -2.18
C LEU A 34 -1.71 2.14 -2.39
N HIS A 35 -1.46 3.24 -3.08
CA HIS A 35 -2.47 4.18 -3.52
C HIS A 35 -3.09 3.69 -4.83
N PHE A 36 -4.41 3.69 -4.88
CA PHE A 36 -5.19 3.29 -6.06
C PHE A 36 -5.81 4.54 -6.68
N GLU A 37 -5.61 4.71 -7.97
CA GLU A 37 -6.36 5.70 -8.73
C GLU A 37 -7.63 5.05 -9.28
N HIS A 38 -8.75 5.76 -9.18
CA HIS A 38 -10.03 5.25 -9.68
C HIS A 38 -10.11 5.53 -11.18
N ASP A 39 -9.59 4.61 -12.00
CA ASP A 39 -9.97 4.55 -13.42
C ASP A 39 -11.17 3.61 -13.55
N ASP A 40 -12.19 4.03 -14.29
CA ASP A 40 -13.57 3.50 -14.28
C ASP A 40 -13.70 2.00 -14.63
N LEU A 41 -12.60 1.35 -14.99
CA LEU A 41 -12.56 -0.04 -15.46
C LEU A 41 -11.51 -0.91 -14.76
N ARG A 42 -10.56 -0.35 -13.98
CA ARG A 42 -9.53 -1.11 -13.25
C ARG A 42 -9.03 -0.36 -12.01
N LEU A 43 -8.90 -1.06 -10.88
CA LEU A 43 -8.14 -0.60 -9.72
C LEU A 43 -6.65 -0.70 -10.05
N LEU A 44 -6.08 0.35 -10.65
CA LEU A 44 -4.66 0.43 -10.93
C LEU A 44 -3.98 1.25 -9.84
N THR A 45 -2.84 0.75 -9.38
CA THR A 45 -1.96 1.47 -8.48
C THR A 45 -1.17 2.50 -9.28
N ASP A 46 -1.10 3.74 -8.78
CA ASP A 46 -0.40 4.83 -9.48
C ASP A 46 1.09 4.94 -9.10
N GLY A 47 1.56 3.95 -8.35
CA GLY A 47 2.91 3.84 -7.82
C GLY A 47 3.16 4.64 -6.56
N ARG A 48 2.15 5.22 -5.91
CA ARG A 48 2.30 5.95 -4.65
C ARG A 48 1.90 5.09 -3.45
N LEU A 49 2.42 5.45 -2.29
CA LEU A 49 1.98 4.89 -1.01
C LEU A 49 0.92 5.79 -0.40
N CYS A 50 0.08 5.22 0.44
CA CYS A 50 -0.80 5.99 1.30
C CYS A 50 -0.81 5.47 2.73
N ALA A 51 -0.93 6.39 3.67
CA ALA A 51 -1.05 6.12 5.10
C ALA A 51 -2.34 6.75 5.62
N CYS A 52 -3.13 5.97 6.36
CA CYS A 52 -4.43 6.36 6.88
C CYS A 52 -4.45 6.14 8.40
N GLY A 53 -4.64 7.20 9.18
CA GLY A 53 -4.64 7.10 10.64
C GLY A 53 -5.75 6.18 11.17
N VAL A 54 -5.52 5.53 12.31
CA VAL A 54 -6.57 4.75 13.00
C VAL A 54 -7.53 5.71 13.70
N VAL A 55 -8.84 5.60 13.43
CA VAL A 55 -9.86 6.33 14.20
C VAL A 55 -10.38 5.48 15.35
N SER A 56 -10.51 6.07 16.53
CA SER A 56 -11.23 5.46 17.65
C SER A 56 -12.73 5.62 17.44
N VAL A 57 -13.50 4.55 17.70
CA VAL A 57 -14.97 4.54 17.61
C VAL A 57 -15.62 5.54 18.59
N GLU A 58 -14.89 5.97 19.62
CA GLU A 58 -15.38 6.83 20.70
C GLU A 58 -15.33 8.33 20.39
N ARG A 59 -14.48 8.76 19.46
CA ARG A 59 -14.41 10.15 19.02
C ARG A 59 -15.23 10.23 17.75
N GLY A 60 -16.31 11.02 17.77
CA GLY A 60 -17.32 11.09 16.71
C GLY A 60 -16.75 11.11 15.28
N PHE A 61 -17.60 10.72 14.31
CA PHE A 61 -17.39 10.46 12.88
C PHE A 61 -16.51 11.45 12.07
N THR A 62 -15.28 11.73 12.50
CA THR A 62 -14.29 12.43 11.69
C THR A 62 -13.62 11.41 10.79
N PRO A 63 -13.69 11.58 9.46
CA PRO A 63 -12.92 10.75 8.54
C PRO A 63 -11.43 10.81 8.90
N PRO A 64 -10.70 9.68 8.84
CA PRO A 64 -9.27 9.67 9.02
C PRO A 64 -8.60 10.62 8.02
N GLU A 65 -7.53 11.27 8.43
CA GLU A 65 -6.64 11.90 7.46
C GLU A 65 -5.96 10.80 6.64
N VAL A 66 -6.14 10.84 5.32
CA VAL A 66 -5.42 9.99 4.37
C VAL A 66 -4.28 10.81 3.78
N LYS A 67 -3.04 10.36 4.00
CA LYS A 67 -1.84 10.96 3.42
C LYS A 67 -1.37 10.10 2.27
N VAL A 68 -1.18 10.72 1.11
CA VAL A 68 -0.62 10.05 -0.08
C VAL A 68 0.81 10.56 -0.26
N SER A 69 1.75 9.67 -0.53
CA SER A 69 3.13 10.04 -0.82
C SER A 69 3.18 10.90 -2.08
N LYS A 70 4.10 11.87 -2.10
CA LYS A 70 4.35 12.67 -3.32
C LYS A 70 5.13 11.85 -4.35
N ASP A 71 6.02 11.00 -3.86
CA ASP A 71 6.93 10.21 -4.68
C ASP A 71 6.25 8.93 -5.17
N LYS A 72 6.52 8.61 -6.44
CA LYS A 72 6.22 7.31 -7.02
C LYS A 72 7.38 6.37 -6.73
N VAL A 73 7.07 5.23 -6.13
CA VAL A 73 8.05 4.22 -5.71
C VAL A 73 8.20 3.07 -6.72
N PHE A 74 7.37 3.04 -7.76
CA PHE A 74 7.44 2.05 -8.83
C PHE A 74 8.66 2.29 -9.72
N VAL A 75 9.36 1.22 -10.07
CA VAL A 75 10.51 1.26 -10.95
C VAL A 75 10.08 1.54 -12.39
N GLN A 76 10.80 2.43 -13.07
CA GLN A 76 10.62 2.67 -14.50
C GLN A 76 11.73 1.95 -15.27
N VAL A 77 11.37 0.84 -15.91
CA VAL A 77 12.31 0.07 -16.74
C VAL A 77 11.94 0.24 -18.22
N PRO A 78 12.81 0.83 -19.07
CA PRO A 78 12.52 1.01 -20.49
C PRO A 78 12.19 -0.32 -21.19
N GLY A 79 11.08 -0.34 -21.95
CA GLY A 79 10.60 -1.54 -22.65
C GLY A 79 9.85 -2.55 -21.77
N TRP A 80 9.51 -2.16 -20.53
CA TRP A 80 8.66 -2.91 -19.62
C TRP A 80 7.48 -2.05 -19.19
N GLU A 81 6.35 -2.70 -18.96
CA GLU A 81 5.13 -2.08 -18.48
C GLU A 81 4.69 -2.74 -17.16
N HIS A 82 4.18 -1.91 -16.26
CA HIS A 82 3.72 -2.33 -14.94
C HIS A 82 2.41 -3.12 -15.06
N VAL A 83 2.31 -4.22 -14.30
CA VAL A 83 1.12 -5.09 -14.32
C VAL A 83 0.42 -5.09 -12.98
N ASP A 84 1.19 -5.28 -11.91
CA ASP A 84 0.66 -5.36 -10.55
C ASP A 84 1.77 -5.05 -9.54
N ALA A 85 1.38 -4.75 -8.29
CA ALA A 85 2.32 -4.56 -7.19
C ALA A 85 1.73 -4.99 -5.85
N GLU A 86 2.62 -5.41 -4.94
CA GLU A 86 2.28 -5.69 -3.56
C GLU A 86 3.27 -5.00 -2.62
N LEU A 87 2.74 -4.43 -1.53
CA LEU A 87 3.54 -3.86 -0.45
C LEU A 87 3.61 -4.88 0.69
N VAL A 88 4.81 -5.37 0.98
CA VAL A 88 5.06 -6.39 1.99
C VAL A 88 5.73 -5.76 3.20
N TYR A 89 5.10 -5.88 4.38
CA TYR A 89 5.71 -5.46 5.63
C TYR A 89 6.81 -6.42 6.05
N MET A 90 7.99 -5.88 6.31
CA MET A 90 9.18 -6.67 6.62
C MET A 90 9.45 -6.80 8.13
N GLY A 91 8.64 -6.14 8.98
CA GLY A 91 8.91 -6.08 10.41
C GLY A 91 9.76 -4.87 10.79
N GLY A 92 10.09 -4.77 12.08
CA GLY A 92 10.98 -3.72 12.58
C GLY A 92 10.36 -2.33 12.51
N ARG A 93 11.18 -1.35 12.08
CA ARG A 93 10.92 0.09 12.16
C ARG A 93 10.12 0.64 10.98
N SER A 94 8.92 0.12 10.77
CA SER A 94 8.07 0.48 9.62
C SER A 94 8.76 0.22 8.27
N GLU A 95 9.48 -0.90 8.14
CA GLU A 95 10.16 -1.26 6.90
C GLU A 95 9.24 -2.06 5.97
N TYR A 96 9.25 -1.68 4.70
CA TYR A 96 8.43 -2.30 3.66
C TYR A 96 9.27 -2.63 2.43
N CYS A 97 8.98 -3.78 1.83
CA CYS A 97 9.43 -4.12 0.48
C CYS A 97 8.28 -3.91 -0.50
N LEU A 98 8.58 -3.25 -1.61
CA LEU A 98 7.71 -3.20 -2.77
C LEU A 98 8.09 -4.33 -3.72
N VAL A 99 7.11 -5.16 -4.07
CA VAL A 99 7.24 -6.21 -5.10
C VAL A 99 6.43 -5.77 -6.31
N GLU A 100 7.09 -5.63 -7.45
CA GLU A 100 6.45 -5.26 -8.72
C GLU A 100 6.48 -6.42 -9.71
N TRP A 101 5.36 -6.60 -10.42
CA TRP A 101 5.27 -7.49 -11.56
C TRP A 101 5.28 -6.66 -12.84
N LEU A 102 6.35 -6.83 -13.61
CA LEU A 102 6.52 -6.18 -14.91
C LEU A 102 6.32 -7.19 -16.03
N ARG A 103 5.75 -6.73 -17.14
CA ARG A 103 5.73 -7.47 -18.42
C ARG A 103 6.51 -6.70 -19.47
N ARG A 104 7.16 -7.41 -20.38
CA ARG A 104 7.89 -6.77 -21.49
C ARG A 104 6.90 -6.23 -22.52
N GLU A 105 7.10 -4.98 -22.90
CA GLU A 105 6.27 -4.30 -23.90
C GLU A 105 6.22 -5.09 -25.22
N GLY A 106 5.04 -5.18 -25.82
CA GLY A 106 4.84 -5.90 -27.09
C GLY A 106 4.85 -7.44 -26.99
N THR A 107 4.94 -8.00 -25.79
CA THR A 107 4.92 -9.46 -25.59
C THR A 107 3.53 -9.92 -25.16
N THR A 108 2.82 -10.69 -25.99
CA THR A 108 1.54 -11.33 -25.63
C THR A 108 1.69 -12.59 -24.78
N ARG A 109 2.93 -13.04 -24.58
CA ARG A 109 3.29 -14.24 -23.81
C ARG A 109 3.95 -13.80 -22.50
N SER A 110 3.34 -14.20 -21.39
CA SER A 110 3.68 -13.79 -20.02
C SER A 110 5.10 -14.24 -19.63
N ALA A 111 6.06 -13.34 -19.75
CA ALA A 111 7.34 -13.41 -19.08
C ALA A 111 7.30 -12.41 -17.92
N TRP A 112 7.28 -12.92 -16.68
CA TRP A 112 7.24 -12.10 -15.47
C TRP A 112 8.65 -11.94 -14.92
N THR A 113 9.02 -10.73 -14.52
CA THR A 113 10.24 -10.45 -13.76
C THR A 113 9.83 -9.71 -12.50
N THR A 114 10.40 -10.10 -11.37
CA THR A 114 10.21 -9.48 -10.06
C THR A 114 11.43 -8.64 -9.72
N GLU A 115 11.22 -7.36 -9.40
CA GLU A 115 12.25 -6.47 -8.84
C GLU A 115 11.81 -6.05 -7.43
N THR A 116 12.77 -5.89 -6.51
CA THR A 116 12.49 -5.56 -5.11
C THR A 116 13.12 -4.23 -4.77
N THR A 117 12.27 -3.25 -4.44
CA THR A 117 12.70 -1.93 -3.96
C THR A 117 12.44 -1.84 -2.47
N ALA A 118 13.48 -1.52 -1.69
CA ALA A 118 13.35 -1.25 -0.26
C ALA A 118 12.94 0.21 -0.05
N CYS A 119 11.85 0.45 0.68
CA CYS A 119 11.43 1.79 1.07
C CYS A 119 11.76 2.01 2.54
N SER A 120 12.66 2.96 2.82
CA SER A 120 12.94 3.45 4.17
C SER A 120 12.15 4.74 4.43
N GLY A 121 11.38 4.76 5.51
CA GLY A 121 10.57 5.90 5.97
C GLY A 121 11.35 7.02 6.65
#